data_AF-A0A2A5E1T8-F1
#
_entry.id   AF-A0A2A5E1T8-F1
#
_cell.length_a   1.000
_cell.length_b   1.000
_cell.length_c   1.000
_cell.angle_alpha   90.00
_cell.angle_beta   90.00
_cell.angle_gamma   90.00
#
_symmetry.space_group_name_H-M   'P 1'
#
loop_
_entity.id
_entity.type
_entity.pdbx_description
1 polymer ?
#
loop_
_entity_poly.entity_id
_entity_poly.type
_entity_poly.pdbx_seq_one_letter_code
_entity_poly.pdbx_strand_id
1 'polypeptide(L)'
;MNLKSIKSFQRFFKKPAEAKQPTNKRAKSSYRESSVSRVIRKFEPHKPAKSHKHHQTSFKVKLATSLAEKKSAHRLAYEVYFQKGYIEKNINQEHLLLEDQNKDTAILMVEDLNGRLVGSVTIVTDQDKPLPSSHLFHEEIEHIKHKGSIAEYTRFVISENARDSNHILSLLLNYAYMYSYHLMKKDYIICEVNPKHQRFYARFLAFNKLGDLKKCPLVKNAPAVFMYQEINEGRELLKKCQLDDKLKAKYFLFDQFLPIEDEKQAMIDLTKQNKKKFNPRKKDSLIYSDVGTLQAI
;
A
#
# COMPACT_ATOMS: atom_id res chain seq x y z
N MET A 1 -7.38 7.68 24.03
CA MET A 1 -8.47 6.80 23.54
C MET A 1 -8.90 5.85 24.66
N ASN A 2 -10.21 5.74 24.94
CA ASN A 2 -10.75 4.93 26.04
C ASN A 2 -10.87 3.45 25.62
N LEU A 3 -10.29 2.53 26.41
CA LEU A 3 -10.30 1.06 26.23
C LEU A 3 -11.70 0.45 25.99
N LYS A 4 -12.77 1.19 26.32
CA LYS A 4 -14.16 0.79 26.06
C LYS A 4 -14.53 0.76 24.57
N SER A 5 -13.93 1.62 23.72
CA SER A 5 -14.18 1.64 22.27
C SER A 5 -13.69 0.36 21.59
N ILE A 6 -12.48 -0.09 21.93
CA ILE A 6 -11.83 -1.29 21.37
C ILE A 6 -12.57 -2.59 21.77
N LYS A 7 -13.18 -2.66 22.96
CA LYS A 7 -13.96 -3.83 23.40
C LYS A 7 -15.35 -3.91 22.75
N SER A 8 -15.94 -2.78 22.36
CA SER A 8 -17.19 -2.77 21.59
C SER A 8 -16.97 -3.22 20.14
N PHE A 9 -15.78 -2.91 19.59
CA PHE A 9 -15.34 -3.23 18.22
C PHE A 9 -15.24 -4.74 17.95
N GLN A 10 -14.72 -5.53 18.89
CA GLN A 10 -14.66 -6.99 18.78
C GLN A 10 -16.00 -7.70 19.07
N ARG A 11 -17.02 -6.99 19.55
CA ARG A 11 -18.32 -7.55 19.94
C ARG A 11 -19.32 -7.62 18.79
N PHE A 12 -19.22 -6.70 17.81
CA PHE A 12 -20.13 -6.66 16.66
C PHE A 12 -19.90 -7.86 15.72
N PHE A 13 -18.65 -8.28 15.56
CA PHE A 13 -18.27 -9.54 14.93
C PHE A 13 -18.13 -10.61 16.02
N LYS A 14 -19.25 -11.21 16.46
CA LYS A 14 -19.27 -12.28 17.47
C LYS A 14 -18.19 -13.34 17.16
N LYS A 15 -17.29 -13.59 18.12
CA LYS A 15 -16.50 -14.83 18.20
C LYS A 15 -17.47 -16.02 18.11
N PRO A 16 -17.32 -16.97 17.17
CA PRO A 16 -17.76 -18.33 17.44
C PRO A 16 -16.97 -18.83 18.67
N ALA A 17 -17.57 -19.75 19.43
CA ALA A 17 -16.89 -20.48 20.50
C ALA A 17 -15.49 -20.92 20.06
N GLU A 18 -14.54 -21.03 20.99
CA GLU A 18 -13.20 -21.54 20.74
C GLU A 18 -13.26 -22.99 20.21
N ALA A 19 -13.58 -23.14 18.92
CA ALA A 19 -13.24 -24.30 18.15
C ALA A 19 -11.72 -24.31 18.10
N LYS A 20 -11.12 -25.35 18.71
CA LYS A 20 -9.70 -25.65 18.63
C LYS A 20 -9.20 -25.26 17.24
N GLN A 21 -8.34 -24.24 17.17
CA GLN A 21 -7.72 -23.84 15.91
C GLN A 21 -7.19 -25.12 15.26
N PRO A 22 -7.68 -25.51 14.06
CA PRO A 22 -7.11 -26.65 13.39
C PRO A 22 -5.63 -26.36 13.22
N THR A 23 -4.80 -27.24 13.77
CA THR A 23 -3.34 -27.20 13.61
C THR A 23 -3.06 -26.88 12.15
N ASN A 24 -2.47 -25.71 11.92
CA ASN A 24 -2.28 -25.11 10.62
C ASN A 24 -1.33 -25.97 9.78
N LYS A 25 -1.86 -27.06 9.19
CA LYS A 25 -1.21 -27.77 8.10
C LYS A 25 -1.10 -26.73 6.99
N ARG A 26 0.11 -26.19 6.78
CA ARG A 26 0.44 -25.26 5.69
C ARG A 26 -0.20 -25.79 4.41
N ALA A 27 -1.32 -25.22 3.98
CA ALA A 27 -1.77 -25.39 2.62
C ALA A 27 -0.61 -24.89 1.74
N LYS A 28 0.02 -25.78 0.96
CA LYS A 28 1.04 -25.38 -0.01
C LYS A 28 0.36 -24.46 -1.02
N SER A 29 0.59 -23.16 -0.88
CA SER A 29 0.22 -22.16 -1.88
C SER A 29 0.87 -22.54 -3.21
N SER A 30 0.08 -22.71 -4.27
CA SER A 30 0.57 -22.95 -5.63
C SER A 30 1.27 -21.73 -6.25
N TYR A 31 1.14 -20.55 -5.64
CA TYR A 31 1.72 -19.30 -6.13
C TYR A 31 3.22 -19.17 -5.84
N ARG A 32 3.94 -18.51 -6.76
CA ARG A 32 5.34 -18.11 -6.54
C ARG A 32 5.43 -16.98 -5.51
N GLU A 33 6.52 -16.94 -4.74
CA GLU A 33 6.75 -15.90 -3.72
C GLU A 33 7.07 -14.54 -4.37
N SER A 34 6.34 -13.47 -4.00
CA SER A 34 6.66 -12.08 -4.43
C SER A 34 8.00 -11.57 -3.94
N SER A 35 8.54 -10.54 -4.61
CA SER A 35 9.48 -9.57 -4.03
C SER A 35 9.02 -9.06 -2.67
N VAL A 36 7.82 -8.46 -2.57
CA VAL A 36 7.27 -7.93 -1.29
C VAL A 36 7.18 -9.02 -0.21
N SER A 37 6.85 -10.25 -0.58
CA SER A 37 6.78 -11.38 0.35
C SER A 37 8.17 -11.81 0.82
N ARG A 38 9.14 -11.84 -0.09
CA ARG A 38 10.55 -12.15 0.20
C ARG A 38 11.16 -11.09 1.12
N VAL A 39 10.86 -9.82 0.84
CA VAL A 39 11.21 -8.66 1.67
C VAL A 39 10.59 -8.81 3.05
N ILE A 40 9.27 -8.94 3.16
CA ILE A 40 8.57 -9.07 4.45
C ILE A 40 9.07 -10.28 5.26
N ARG A 41 9.34 -11.41 4.61
CA ARG A 41 9.82 -12.63 5.28
C ARG A 41 11.23 -12.48 5.83
N LYS A 42 12.10 -11.82 5.06
CA LYS A 42 13.49 -11.51 5.44
C LYS A 42 13.60 -10.11 6.03
N PHE A 43 12.49 -9.53 6.47
CA PHE A 43 12.48 -8.16 6.97
C PHE A 43 13.18 -8.16 8.32
N GLU A 44 14.49 -8.02 8.25
CA GLU A 44 15.34 -7.81 9.38
C GLU A 44 15.45 -6.30 9.59
N PRO A 45 15.33 -5.85 10.84
CA PRO A 45 15.55 -4.45 11.13
C PRO A 45 16.97 -4.07 10.70
N HIS A 46 17.11 -3.23 9.68
CA HIS A 46 18.40 -2.67 9.30
C HIS A 46 18.97 -1.96 10.53
N LYS A 47 20.21 -2.29 10.94
CA LYS A 47 20.91 -1.44 11.91
C LYS A 47 20.90 -0.01 11.33
N PRO A 48 20.56 1.02 12.13
CA PRO A 48 20.63 2.39 11.65
C PRO A 48 22.03 2.58 11.09
N ALA A 49 22.11 3.09 9.86
CA ALA A 49 23.39 3.53 9.34
C ALA A 49 23.95 4.51 10.37
N LYS A 50 25.09 4.16 10.97
CA LYS A 50 25.81 5.10 11.85
C LYS A 50 26.00 6.39 11.05
N SER A 51 25.56 7.50 11.62
CA SER A 51 25.61 8.86 11.08
C SER A 51 24.65 9.15 9.92
N HIS A 52 23.93 10.28 10.04
CA HIS A 52 23.35 11.05 8.95
C HIS A 52 24.45 11.60 8.03
N LYS A 53 25.36 10.75 7.54
CA LYS A 53 26.20 11.08 6.40
C LYS A 53 25.38 10.75 5.18
N HIS A 54 25.07 11.78 4.39
CA HIS A 54 24.48 11.71 3.06
C HIS A 54 24.94 10.45 2.29
N HIS A 55 24.25 9.33 2.44
CA HIS A 55 24.19 8.36 1.37
C HIS A 55 23.40 9.09 0.29
N GLN A 56 24.06 9.42 -0.83
CA GLN A 56 23.33 9.76 -2.04
C GLN A 56 22.23 8.72 -2.18
N THR A 57 20.98 9.15 -2.03
CA THR A 57 19.83 8.24 -2.03
C THR A 57 19.84 7.51 -3.36
N SER A 58 20.14 6.21 -3.33
CA SER A 58 20.19 5.33 -4.51
C SER A 58 18.83 5.19 -5.21
N PHE A 59 17.80 5.79 -4.62
CA PHE A 59 16.43 5.77 -5.06
C PHE A 59 15.82 7.16 -5.07
N LYS A 60 14.91 7.39 -6.01
CA LYS A 60 14.11 8.60 -6.13
C LYS A 60 12.63 8.26 -6.04
N VAL A 61 11.93 8.88 -5.10
CA VAL A 61 10.47 8.75 -4.99
C VAL A 61 9.79 9.80 -5.86
N LYS A 62 8.78 9.39 -6.62
CA LYS A 62 8.00 10.23 -7.54
C LYS A 62 6.51 9.97 -7.41
N LEU A 63 5.71 10.99 -7.72
CA LEU A 63 4.28 10.86 -8.00
C LEU A 63 4.10 10.72 -9.51
N ALA A 64 3.41 9.67 -9.96
CA ALA A 64 3.08 9.51 -11.38
C ALA A 64 2.03 10.56 -11.80
N THR A 65 2.41 11.47 -12.70
CA THR A 65 1.50 12.54 -13.18
C THR A 65 1.22 12.46 -14.67
N SER A 66 2.13 11.88 -15.44
CA SER A 66 1.91 11.62 -16.87
C SER A 66 1.24 10.26 -17.11
N LEU A 67 0.54 10.14 -18.25
CA LEU A 67 -0.01 8.85 -18.69
C LEU A 67 1.08 7.78 -18.84
N ALA A 68 2.26 8.15 -19.33
CA ALA A 68 3.39 7.25 -19.48
C ALA A 68 3.88 6.68 -18.13
N GLU A 69 3.94 7.51 -17.09
CA GLU A 69 4.31 7.08 -15.74
C GLU A 69 3.24 6.21 -15.08
N LYS A 70 1.95 6.54 -15.26
CA LYS A 70 0.86 5.68 -14.78
C LYS A 70 0.93 4.31 -15.46
N LYS A 71 1.09 4.28 -16.79
CA LYS A 71 1.24 3.03 -17.55
C LYS A 71 2.46 2.23 -17.12
N SER A 72 3.61 2.85 -16.86
CA SER A 72 4.79 2.11 -16.39
C SER A 72 4.57 1.46 -15.02
N ALA A 73 3.87 2.13 -14.11
CA ALA A 73 3.47 1.53 -12.83
C ALA A 73 2.48 0.36 -13.00
N HIS A 74 1.51 0.47 -13.90
CA HIS A 74 0.57 -0.61 -14.21
C HIS A 74 1.26 -1.82 -14.87
N ARG A 75 2.27 -1.59 -15.71
CA ARG A 75 3.11 -2.65 -16.29
C ARG A 75 3.93 -3.35 -15.23
N LEU A 76 4.57 -2.61 -14.32
CA LEU A 76 5.29 -3.22 -13.21
C LEU A 76 4.36 -4.07 -12.34
N ALA A 77 3.16 -3.57 -12.03
CA ALA A 77 2.16 -4.34 -11.29
C ALA A 77 1.76 -5.62 -12.05
N TYR A 78 1.52 -5.51 -13.36
CA TYR A 78 1.23 -6.66 -14.23
C TYR A 78 2.34 -7.69 -14.20
N GLU A 79 3.59 -7.30 -14.44
CA GLU A 79 4.75 -8.20 -14.45
C GLU A 79 4.86 -8.98 -13.13
N VAL A 80 4.79 -8.26 -12.00
CA VAL A 80 4.89 -8.86 -10.66
C VAL A 80 3.71 -9.79 -10.36
N TYR A 81 2.49 -9.42 -10.73
CA TYR A 81 1.30 -10.23 -10.45
C TYR A 81 1.23 -11.45 -11.38
N PHE A 82 1.58 -11.28 -12.65
CA PHE A 82 1.62 -12.35 -13.65
C PHE A 82 2.68 -13.40 -13.28
N GLN A 83 3.90 -12.98 -12.91
CA GLN A 83 4.96 -13.90 -12.48
C GLN A 83 4.58 -14.72 -11.24
N LYS A 84 3.69 -14.20 -10.38
CA LYS A 84 3.16 -14.94 -9.22
C LYS A 84 2.04 -15.91 -9.56
N GLY A 85 1.44 -15.77 -10.74
CA GLY A 85 0.22 -16.48 -11.12
C GLY A 85 -1.04 -15.87 -10.49
N TYR A 86 -1.04 -14.59 -10.10
CA TYR A 86 -2.22 -13.91 -9.56
C TYR A 86 -3.16 -13.39 -10.64
N ILE A 87 -2.68 -13.21 -11.87
CA ILE A 87 -3.49 -12.74 -12.99
C ILE A 87 -3.17 -13.58 -14.23
N GLU A 88 -4.07 -13.52 -15.22
CA GLU A 88 -3.82 -14.08 -16.55
C GLU A 88 -3.14 -13.05 -17.46
N LYS A 89 -2.60 -13.54 -18.57
CA LYS A 89 -2.03 -12.67 -19.61
C LYS A 89 -3.13 -11.79 -20.19
N ASN A 90 -2.88 -10.49 -20.30
CA ASN A 90 -3.75 -9.56 -21.01
C ASN A 90 -3.01 -8.83 -22.13
N ILE A 91 -3.74 -8.34 -23.13
CA ILE A 91 -3.18 -7.77 -24.37
C ILE A 91 -2.36 -6.50 -24.10
N ASN A 92 -2.77 -5.70 -23.13
CA ASN A 92 -2.14 -4.42 -22.80
C ASN A 92 -0.89 -4.59 -21.91
N GLN A 93 -0.70 -5.77 -21.32
CA GLN A 93 0.35 -6.06 -20.34
C GLN A 93 0.37 -5.04 -19.18
N GLU A 94 -0.81 -4.57 -18.80
CA GLU A 94 -1.05 -3.57 -17.76
C GLU A 94 -2.05 -4.14 -16.76
N HIS A 95 -1.85 -3.91 -15.46
CA HIS A 95 -2.79 -4.31 -14.42
C HIS A 95 -3.55 -3.08 -13.92
N LEU A 96 -4.68 -2.83 -14.59
CA LEU A 96 -5.61 -1.74 -14.33
C LEU A 96 -6.78 -2.21 -13.47
N LEU A 97 -7.25 -1.36 -12.57
CA LEU A 97 -8.55 -1.49 -11.91
C LEU A 97 -9.46 -0.31 -12.29
N LEU A 98 -10.76 -0.42 -11.98
CA LEU A 98 -11.73 0.63 -12.32
C LEU A 98 -11.41 1.97 -11.64
N GLU A 99 -10.84 1.92 -10.44
CA GLU A 99 -10.52 3.08 -9.62
C GLU A 99 -9.31 3.86 -10.17
N ASP A 100 -8.55 3.32 -11.14
CA ASP A 100 -7.50 4.06 -11.85
C ASP A 100 -8.05 5.22 -12.68
N GLN A 101 -9.37 5.25 -12.92
CA GLN A 101 -10.07 6.36 -13.56
C GLN A 101 -10.42 7.48 -12.59
N ASN A 102 -10.36 7.25 -11.27
CA ASN A 102 -10.66 8.28 -10.27
C ASN A 102 -9.60 9.37 -10.34
N LYS A 103 -10.05 10.64 -10.31
CA LYS A 103 -9.15 11.80 -10.42
C LYS A 103 -8.16 11.87 -9.25
N ASP A 104 -8.58 11.38 -8.10
CA ASP A 104 -7.80 11.40 -6.86
C ASP A 104 -6.90 10.16 -6.69
N THR A 105 -6.93 9.21 -7.63
CA THR A 105 -6.02 8.05 -7.57
C THR A 105 -4.58 8.51 -7.77
N ALA A 106 -3.75 8.27 -6.76
CA ALA A 106 -2.35 8.61 -6.75
C ALA A 106 -1.49 7.35 -6.87
N ILE A 107 -0.42 7.42 -7.68
CA ILE A 107 0.54 6.34 -7.80
C ILE A 107 1.91 6.87 -7.41
N LEU A 108 2.45 6.34 -6.32
CA LEU A 108 3.81 6.60 -5.89
C LEU A 108 4.74 5.57 -6.52
N MET A 109 5.89 6.04 -6.98
CA MET A 109 6.89 5.28 -7.71
C MET A 109 8.24 5.46 -7.07
N VAL A 110 9.07 4.41 -7.11
CA VAL A 110 10.49 4.48 -6.77
C VAL A 110 11.31 4.13 -8.00
N GLU A 111 12.18 5.06 -8.41
CA GLU A 111 13.18 4.86 -9.46
C GLU A 111 14.56 4.63 -8.83
N ASP A 112 15.39 3.77 -9.42
CA ASP A 112 16.81 3.65 -9.06
C ASP A 112 17.67 4.78 -9.69
N LEU A 113 18.98 4.79 -9.41
CA LEU A 113 19.92 5.77 -9.97
C LEU A 113 19.96 5.80 -11.51
N ASN A 114 19.55 4.73 -12.18
CA ASN A 114 19.48 4.67 -13.63
C ASN A 114 18.11 5.10 -14.18
N GLY A 115 17.22 5.61 -13.32
CA GLY A 115 15.87 6.01 -13.68
C GLY A 115 14.92 4.83 -13.94
N ARG A 116 15.30 3.59 -13.55
CA ARG A 116 14.44 2.41 -13.74
C ARG A 116 13.42 2.35 -12.62
N LEU A 117 12.16 2.14 -12.97
CA LEU A 117 11.10 1.91 -11.99
C LEU A 117 11.30 0.57 -11.28
N VAL A 118 11.53 0.61 -9.96
CA VAL A 118 11.82 -0.58 -9.14
C VAL A 118 10.74 -0.88 -8.10
N GLY A 119 9.78 0.01 -7.90
CA GLY A 119 8.63 -0.24 -7.04
C GLY A 119 7.53 0.80 -7.21
N SER A 120 6.31 0.43 -6.85
CA SER A 120 5.17 1.34 -6.83
C SER A 120 4.13 0.94 -5.79
N VAL A 121 3.32 1.91 -5.37
CA VAL A 121 2.09 1.70 -4.60
C VAL A 121 1.03 2.65 -5.13
N THR A 122 -0.20 2.14 -5.26
CA THR A 122 -1.35 2.94 -5.66
C THR A 122 -2.22 3.24 -4.44
N ILE A 123 -2.62 4.50 -4.31
CA ILE A 123 -3.49 5.01 -3.26
C ILE A 123 -4.79 5.43 -3.91
N VAL A 124 -5.89 4.80 -3.52
CA VAL A 124 -7.22 5.07 -4.06
C VAL A 124 -8.15 5.57 -2.97
N THR A 125 -9.12 6.39 -3.38
CA THR A 125 -10.18 6.92 -2.52
C THR A 125 -11.54 6.51 -3.08
N ASP A 126 -12.55 6.55 -2.23
CA ASP A 126 -13.91 6.09 -2.51
C ASP A 126 -14.83 7.17 -3.07
N GLN A 127 -14.26 8.21 -3.69
CA GLN A 127 -15.01 9.39 -4.16
C GLN A 127 -15.93 9.04 -5.34
N ASP A 128 -15.35 8.58 -6.45
CA ASP A 128 -16.08 8.37 -7.71
C ASP A 128 -16.49 6.90 -7.94
N LYS A 129 -15.77 5.97 -7.30
CA LYS A 129 -15.91 4.52 -7.48
C LYS A 129 -15.72 3.81 -6.13
N PRO A 130 -16.33 2.63 -5.94
CA PRO A 130 -16.03 1.78 -4.77
C PRO A 130 -14.55 1.49 -4.66
N LEU A 131 -14.06 1.30 -3.43
CA LEU A 131 -12.65 0.92 -3.20
C LEU A 131 -12.41 -0.50 -3.73
N PRO A 132 -11.17 -0.84 -4.17
CA PRO A 132 -10.87 -2.17 -4.69
C PRO A 132 -11.29 -3.26 -3.72
N SER A 133 -11.00 -3.12 -2.41
CA SER A 133 -11.35 -4.13 -1.39
C SER A 133 -12.86 -4.29 -1.16
N SER A 134 -13.72 -3.41 -1.68
CA SER A 134 -15.19 -3.46 -1.48
C SER A 134 -15.82 -4.73 -2.03
N HIS A 135 -15.23 -5.34 -3.06
CA HIS A 135 -15.74 -6.59 -3.61
C HIS A 135 -15.74 -7.77 -2.60
N LEU A 136 -14.89 -7.72 -1.57
CA LEU A 136 -14.82 -8.74 -0.51
C LEU A 136 -15.23 -8.21 0.86
N PHE A 137 -14.86 -6.97 1.15
CA PHE A 137 -14.90 -6.40 2.49
C PHE A 137 -15.82 -5.18 2.58
N HIS A 138 -16.91 -5.19 1.82
CA HIS A 138 -17.87 -4.08 1.79
C HIS A 138 -18.35 -3.69 3.20
N GLU A 139 -18.81 -4.65 4.00
CA GLU A 139 -19.33 -4.39 5.34
C GLU A 139 -18.25 -3.81 6.27
N GLU A 140 -17.03 -4.35 6.22
CA GLU A 140 -15.91 -3.85 7.01
C GLU A 140 -15.49 -2.43 6.59
N ILE A 141 -15.56 -2.12 5.30
CA ILE A 141 -15.26 -0.79 4.76
C ILE A 141 -16.34 0.21 5.17
N GLU A 142 -17.62 -0.11 4.99
CA GLU A 142 -18.73 0.76 5.40
C GLU A 142 -18.66 1.08 6.90
N HIS A 143 -18.30 0.09 7.74
CA HIS A 143 -18.07 0.32 9.16
C HIS A 143 -16.97 1.35 9.46
N ILE A 144 -15.88 1.37 8.67
CA ILE A 144 -14.81 2.36 8.82
C ILE A 144 -15.26 3.72 8.28
N LYS A 145 -15.98 3.75 7.15
CA LYS A 145 -16.48 4.98 6.53
C LYS A 145 -17.40 5.77 7.45
N HIS A 146 -18.17 5.09 8.29
CA HIS A 146 -18.97 5.74 9.33
C HIS A 146 -18.15 6.51 10.38
N LYS A 147 -16.84 6.26 10.48
CA LYS A 147 -15.95 6.91 11.46
C LYS A 147 -15.05 7.96 10.84
N GLY A 148 -14.83 7.92 9.52
CA GLY A 148 -13.96 8.85 8.84
C GLY A 148 -13.63 8.44 7.41
N SER A 149 -12.92 9.32 6.72
CA SER A 149 -12.53 9.17 5.33
C SER A 149 -11.38 8.17 5.16
N ILE A 150 -11.39 7.44 4.04
CA ILE A 150 -10.48 6.32 3.79
C ILE A 150 -9.52 6.59 2.62
N ALA A 151 -8.30 6.09 2.74
CA ALA A 151 -7.39 5.78 1.64
C ALA A 151 -7.08 4.29 1.62
N GLU A 152 -7.23 3.62 0.48
CA GLU A 152 -6.81 2.23 0.31
C GLU A 152 -5.45 2.15 -0.38
N TYR A 153 -4.53 1.37 0.19
CA TYR A 153 -3.27 0.99 -0.48
C TYR A 153 -3.47 -0.29 -1.25
N THR A 154 -3.27 -0.21 -2.57
CA THR A 154 -3.39 -1.32 -3.50
C THR A 154 -2.20 -1.36 -4.46
N ARG A 155 -2.07 -2.46 -5.20
CA ARG A 155 -0.99 -2.69 -6.18
C ARG A 155 0.41 -2.36 -5.63
N PHE A 156 0.65 -2.70 -4.36
CA PHE A 156 1.96 -2.50 -3.76
C PHE A 156 2.95 -3.54 -4.29
N VAL A 157 3.87 -3.10 -5.16
CA VAL A 157 4.81 -3.96 -5.88
C VAL A 157 6.24 -3.46 -5.81
N ILE A 158 7.17 -4.41 -5.84
CA ILE A 158 8.61 -4.19 -5.97
C ILE A 158 9.08 -5.12 -7.07
N SER A 159 9.88 -4.61 -8.00
CA SER A 159 10.47 -5.39 -9.09
C SER A 159 11.30 -6.55 -8.52
N GLU A 160 11.20 -7.74 -9.13
CA GLU A 160 11.99 -8.92 -8.72
C GLU A 160 13.50 -8.71 -8.87
N ASN A 161 13.91 -7.78 -9.74
CA ASN A 161 15.30 -7.44 -9.99
C ASN A 161 15.79 -6.25 -9.15
N ALA A 162 14.95 -5.69 -8.29
CA ALA A 162 15.31 -4.56 -7.47
C ALA A 162 16.37 -4.95 -6.43
N ARG A 163 17.40 -4.10 -6.27
CA ARG A 163 18.32 -4.14 -5.13
C ARG A 163 17.70 -3.40 -3.95
N ASP A 164 18.17 -3.67 -2.73
CA ASP A 164 17.74 -2.99 -1.49
C ASP A 164 16.23 -2.89 -1.30
N SER A 165 15.52 -3.98 -1.58
CA SER A 165 14.06 -4.03 -1.56
C SER A 165 13.44 -3.67 -0.20
N ASN A 166 14.16 -3.83 0.92
CA ASN A 166 13.75 -3.32 2.23
C ASN A 166 13.62 -1.79 2.21
N HIS A 167 14.61 -1.08 1.67
CA HIS A 167 14.61 0.37 1.58
C HIS A 167 13.49 0.86 0.65
N ILE A 168 13.29 0.20 -0.51
CA ILE A 168 12.20 0.52 -1.44
C ILE A 168 10.83 0.36 -0.75
N LEU A 169 10.64 -0.74 0.00
CA LEU A 169 9.41 -0.99 0.76
C LEU A 169 9.15 0.14 1.77
N SER A 170 10.17 0.54 2.52
CA SER A 170 10.07 1.59 3.54
C SER A 170 9.81 2.96 2.92
N LEU A 171 10.46 3.30 1.80
CA LEU A 171 10.19 4.53 1.06
C LEU A 171 8.74 4.58 0.57
N LEU A 172 8.24 3.51 -0.06
CA LEU A 172 6.87 3.49 -0.58
C LEU A 172 5.83 3.60 0.53
N LEU A 173 6.01 2.88 1.64
CA LEU A 173 5.10 2.96 2.79
C LEU A 173 5.15 4.32 3.48
N ASN A 174 6.34 4.88 3.70
CA ASN A 174 6.52 6.20 4.28
C ASN A 174 5.84 7.27 3.43
N TYR A 175 6.15 7.31 2.12
CA TYR A 175 5.57 8.30 1.22
C TYR A 175 4.07 8.11 1.02
N ALA A 176 3.57 6.86 0.98
CA ALA A 176 2.12 6.63 0.94
C ALA A 176 1.44 7.17 2.19
N TYR A 177 2.03 6.91 3.36
CA TYR A 177 1.53 7.38 4.65
C TYR A 177 1.49 8.92 4.72
N MET A 178 2.59 9.58 4.37
CA MET A 178 2.66 11.05 4.28
C MET A 178 1.66 11.62 3.26
N TYR A 179 1.50 10.96 2.11
CA TYR A 179 0.57 11.40 1.07
C TYR A 179 -0.89 11.33 1.56
N SER A 180 -1.27 10.21 2.17
CA SER A 180 -2.61 10.01 2.74
C SER A 180 -2.93 11.04 3.84
N TYR A 181 -1.95 11.36 4.69
CA TYR A 181 -2.14 12.29 5.80
C TYR A 181 -2.10 13.76 5.37
N HIS A 182 -1.02 14.21 4.71
CA HIS A 182 -0.81 15.64 4.43
C HIS A 182 -1.57 16.13 3.19
N LEU A 183 -1.67 15.31 2.15
CA LEU A 183 -2.22 15.73 0.86
C LEU A 183 -3.68 15.30 0.70
N MET A 184 -4.00 14.03 0.96
CA MET A 184 -5.38 13.53 0.87
C MET A 184 -6.22 13.79 2.13
N LYS A 185 -5.58 14.10 3.28
CA LYS A 185 -6.22 14.36 4.57
C LYS A 185 -7.22 13.28 4.99
N LYS A 186 -6.80 12.01 4.87
CA LYS A 186 -7.64 10.86 5.25
C LYS A 186 -7.53 10.54 6.72
N ASP A 187 -8.57 9.91 7.26
CA ASP A 187 -8.63 9.50 8.67
C ASP A 187 -8.16 8.07 8.86
N TYR A 188 -8.38 7.21 7.85
CA TYR A 188 -8.02 5.80 7.89
C TYR A 188 -7.26 5.35 6.65
N ILE A 189 -6.29 4.46 6.86
CA ILE A 189 -5.65 3.68 5.80
C ILE A 189 -6.19 2.26 5.88
N ILE A 190 -6.57 1.70 4.73
CA ILE A 190 -6.96 0.29 4.61
C ILE A 190 -6.10 -0.42 3.59
N CYS A 191 -6.00 -1.75 3.71
CA CYS A 191 -5.45 -2.59 2.65
C CYS A 191 -5.96 -4.03 2.77
N GLU A 192 -6.13 -4.66 1.61
CA GLU A 192 -6.22 -6.11 1.50
C GLU A 192 -4.80 -6.70 1.43
N VAL A 193 -4.50 -7.65 2.32
CA VAL A 193 -3.19 -8.30 2.35
C VAL A 193 -3.33 -9.82 2.39
N ASN A 194 -2.34 -10.51 1.81
CA ASN A 194 -2.20 -11.94 2.03
C ASN A 194 -2.01 -12.22 3.54
N PRO A 195 -2.68 -13.22 4.14
CA PRO A 195 -2.55 -13.53 5.58
C PRO A 195 -1.12 -13.70 6.07
N LYS A 196 -0.20 -14.15 5.20
CA LYS A 196 1.22 -14.29 5.56
C LYS A 196 1.91 -12.94 5.87
N HIS A 197 1.35 -11.82 5.38
CA HIS A 197 1.84 -10.47 5.65
C HIS A 197 1.12 -9.80 6.84
N GLN A 198 0.03 -10.38 7.37
CA GLN A 198 -0.74 -9.77 8.46
C GLN A 198 0.13 -9.35 9.65
N ARG A 199 1.06 -10.23 10.06
CA ARG A 199 1.97 -9.95 11.18
C ARG A 199 2.91 -8.78 10.91
N PHE A 200 3.34 -8.59 9.67
CA PHE A 200 4.19 -7.46 9.28
C PHE A 200 3.43 -6.14 9.46
N TYR A 201 2.23 -6.03 8.89
CA TYR A 201 1.39 -4.84 9.00
C TYR A 201 0.98 -4.56 10.45
N ALA A 202 0.63 -5.59 11.23
CA ALA A 202 0.28 -5.40 12.63
C ALA A 202 1.48 -5.00 13.50
N ARG A 203 2.63 -5.66 13.33
CA ARG A 203 3.81 -5.44 14.19
C ARG A 203 4.52 -4.14 13.88
N PHE A 204 4.80 -3.88 12.60
CA PHE A 204 5.70 -2.79 12.21
C PHE A 204 4.99 -1.50 11.82
N LEU A 205 3.70 -1.60 11.52
CA LEU A 205 2.87 -0.46 11.10
C LEU A 205 1.67 -0.23 12.00
N ALA A 206 1.43 -1.05 13.03
CA ALA A 206 0.27 -0.92 13.93
C ALA A 206 -1.10 -0.98 13.23
N PHE A 207 -1.22 -1.76 12.16
CA PHE A 207 -2.51 -2.05 11.54
C PHE A 207 -3.28 -3.11 12.35
N ASN A 208 -4.60 -3.02 12.33
CA ASN A 208 -5.52 -3.94 12.95
C ASN A 208 -6.22 -4.79 11.87
N LYS A 209 -6.46 -6.07 12.16
CA LYS A 209 -7.31 -6.93 11.31
C LYS A 209 -8.77 -6.62 11.61
N LEU A 210 -9.59 -6.54 10.57
CA LEU A 210 -11.05 -6.51 10.67
C LEU A 210 -11.65 -7.53 9.70
N GLY A 211 -12.68 -8.24 10.12
CA GLY A 211 -13.29 -9.31 9.33
C GLY A 211 -12.47 -10.60 9.26
N ASP A 212 -13.00 -11.57 8.52
CA ASP A 212 -12.44 -12.92 8.38
C ASP A 212 -11.55 -13.09 7.15
N LEU A 213 -10.89 -14.25 7.07
CA LEU A 213 -10.13 -14.62 5.87
C LEU A 213 -11.11 -14.88 4.73
N LYS A 214 -10.92 -14.20 3.60
CA LYS A 214 -11.71 -14.36 2.37
C LYS A 214 -10.80 -14.80 1.21
N LYS A 215 -11.39 -15.24 0.10
CA LYS A 215 -10.66 -15.57 -1.15
C LYS A 215 -10.86 -14.45 -2.14
N CYS A 216 -9.78 -13.85 -2.61
CA CYS A 216 -9.86 -12.67 -3.48
C CYS A 216 -9.92 -13.04 -4.96
N PRO A 217 -11.05 -12.82 -5.66
CA PRO A 217 -11.18 -13.16 -7.07
C PRO A 217 -10.26 -12.32 -7.97
N LEU A 218 -9.88 -11.10 -7.56
CA LEU A 218 -8.96 -10.24 -8.31
C LEU A 218 -7.53 -10.84 -8.42
N VAL A 219 -7.19 -11.80 -7.57
CA VAL A 219 -5.87 -12.48 -7.57
C VAL A 219 -5.99 -14.01 -7.57
N LYS A 220 -6.82 -14.55 -8.47
CA LYS A 220 -7.10 -16.00 -8.62
C LYS A 220 -7.50 -16.70 -7.32
N ASN A 221 -8.34 -16.08 -6.50
CA ASN A 221 -8.83 -16.61 -5.23
C ASN A 221 -7.73 -16.85 -4.17
N ALA A 222 -6.61 -16.12 -4.25
CA ALA A 222 -5.62 -16.13 -3.19
C ALA A 222 -6.25 -15.67 -1.86
N PRO A 223 -5.79 -16.21 -0.71
CA PRO A 223 -6.35 -15.83 0.58
C PRO A 223 -6.00 -14.39 0.92
N ALA A 224 -6.97 -13.69 1.48
CA ALA A 224 -6.93 -12.27 1.81
C ALA A 224 -7.46 -12.02 3.23
N VAL A 225 -6.85 -11.06 3.92
CA VAL A 225 -7.37 -10.48 5.16
C VAL A 225 -7.39 -8.96 5.01
N PHE A 226 -8.41 -8.36 5.63
CA PHE A 226 -8.58 -6.92 5.62
C PHE A 226 -7.91 -6.28 6.82
N MET A 227 -7.09 -5.27 6.56
CA MET A 227 -6.30 -4.55 7.56
C MET A 227 -6.62 -3.06 7.48
N TYR A 228 -6.64 -2.40 8.63
CA TYR A 228 -6.87 -0.96 8.71
C TYR A 228 -6.03 -0.29 9.81
N GLN A 229 -5.84 1.00 9.69
CA GLN A 229 -5.22 1.84 10.71
C GLN A 229 -5.88 3.21 10.72
N GLU A 230 -6.20 3.73 11.91
CA GLU A 230 -6.50 5.14 12.08
C GLU A 230 -5.20 5.94 11.97
N ILE A 231 -5.15 6.89 11.04
CA ILE A 231 -3.92 7.63 10.74
C ILE A 231 -3.46 8.38 11.99
N ASN A 232 -4.34 9.11 12.67
CA ASN A 232 -3.96 9.90 13.86
C ASN A 232 -3.35 9.04 14.99
N GLU A 233 -3.89 7.84 15.26
CA GLU A 233 -3.27 6.91 16.21
C GLU A 233 -1.86 6.49 15.75
N GLY A 234 -1.70 6.19 14.45
CA GLY A 234 -0.40 5.90 13.86
C GLY A 234 0.58 7.08 13.94
N ARG A 235 0.10 8.33 13.76
CA ARG A 235 0.89 9.56 13.89
C ARG A 235 1.43 9.73 15.31
N GLU A 236 0.56 9.55 16.30
CA GLU A 236 0.97 9.63 17.71
C GLU A 236 1.99 8.54 18.06
N LEU A 237 1.85 7.35 17.47
CA LEU A 237 2.81 6.28 17.65
C LEU A 237 4.16 6.60 16.96
N LEU A 238 4.14 7.14 15.74
CA LEU A 238 5.34 7.59 15.02
C LEU A 238 6.13 8.63 15.84
N LYS A 239 5.44 9.65 16.38
CA LYS A 239 6.05 10.67 17.28
C LYS A 239 6.73 10.02 18.48
N LYS A 240 6.06 9.08 19.14
CA LYS A 240 6.60 8.37 20.31
C LYS A 240 7.79 7.49 19.92
N CYS A 241 7.74 6.84 18.76
CA CYS A 241 8.87 6.06 18.26
C CYS A 241 10.09 6.95 18.07
N GLN A 242 9.96 8.18 17.57
CA GLN A 242 11.13 9.07 17.41
C GLN A 242 11.83 9.41 18.75
N LEU A 243 11.12 9.30 19.88
CA LEU A 243 11.63 9.63 21.21
C LEU A 243 12.00 8.40 22.08
N ASP A 244 11.49 7.21 21.78
CA ASP A 244 11.64 6.01 22.61
C ASP A 244 12.20 4.81 21.83
N ASP A 245 13.43 4.41 22.14
CA ASP A 245 14.15 3.32 21.47
C ASP A 245 13.47 1.94 21.60
N LYS A 246 12.72 1.68 22.68
CA LYS A 246 11.95 0.44 22.82
C LYS A 246 10.80 0.41 21.84
N LEU A 247 10.14 1.55 21.62
CA LEU A 247 9.09 1.68 20.62
C LEU A 247 9.65 1.63 19.21
N LYS A 248 10.83 2.22 18.94
CA LYS A 248 11.54 2.05 17.66
C LYS A 248 11.78 0.58 17.34
N ALA A 249 12.30 -0.20 18.29
CA ALA A 249 12.54 -1.62 18.09
C ALA A 249 11.25 -2.42 17.80
N LYS A 250 10.12 -2.01 18.39
CA LYS A 250 8.82 -2.66 18.21
C LYS A 250 8.17 -2.31 16.88
N TYR A 251 8.09 -1.03 16.54
CA TYR A 251 7.46 -0.47 15.34
C TYR A 251 8.51 -0.03 14.34
N PHE A 252 9.43 -0.95 14.04
CA PHE A 252 10.68 -0.66 13.36
C PHE A 252 10.55 0.06 12.01
N LEU A 253 9.43 -0.09 11.29
CA LEU A 253 9.26 0.65 10.04
C LEU A 253 9.12 2.17 10.28
N PHE A 254 8.53 2.58 11.41
CA PHE A 254 8.43 4.00 11.80
C PHE A 254 9.79 4.63 12.10
N ASP A 255 10.80 3.84 12.50
CA ASP A 255 12.18 4.33 12.64
C ASP A 255 12.84 4.64 11.29
N GLN A 256 12.37 4.00 10.22
CA GLN A 256 12.85 4.25 8.85
C GLN A 256 12.09 5.36 8.13
N PHE A 257 11.05 5.90 8.76
CA PHE A 257 10.29 7.01 8.20
C PHE A 257 11.07 8.31 8.37
N LEU A 258 10.69 9.31 7.57
CA LEU A 258 11.30 10.63 7.70
C LEU A 258 10.95 11.21 9.08
N PRO A 259 11.85 12.02 9.67
CA PRO A 259 11.49 12.86 10.80
C PRO A 259 10.24 13.68 10.49
N ILE A 260 9.36 13.86 11.49
CA ILE A 260 8.03 14.47 11.27
C ILE A 260 8.16 15.92 10.77
N GLU A 261 9.20 16.62 11.24
CA GLU A 261 9.57 17.96 10.84
C GLU A 261 9.87 18.09 9.33
N ASP A 262 10.39 17.02 8.71
CA ASP A 262 10.80 17.01 7.30
C ASP A 262 9.66 16.64 6.34
N GLU A 263 8.59 16.00 6.85
CA GLU A 263 7.52 15.45 6.00
C GLU A 263 6.82 16.50 5.13
N LYS A 264 6.55 17.69 5.69
CA LYS A 264 5.90 18.78 4.93
C LYS A 264 6.75 19.18 3.74
N GLN A 265 8.06 19.33 3.95
CA GLN A 265 9.00 19.68 2.90
C GLN A 265 9.09 18.55 1.86
N ALA A 266 9.16 17.30 2.29
CA ALA A 266 9.16 16.13 1.40
C ALA A 266 7.90 16.08 0.50
N MET A 267 6.71 16.39 1.04
CA MET A 267 5.46 16.45 0.25
C MET A 267 5.43 17.63 -0.73
N ILE A 268 5.96 18.79 -0.33
CA ILE A 268 6.14 19.93 -1.22
C ILE A 268 7.08 19.54 -2.38
N ASP A 269 8.19 18.87 -2.10
CA ASP A 269 9.15 18.48 -3.13
C ASP A 269 8.58 17.41 -4.06
N LEU A 270 7.86 16.42 -3.51
CA LEU A 270 7.14 15.41 -4.28
C LEU A 270 6.17 16.03 -5.30
N THR A 271 5.43 17.08 -4.90
CA THR A 271 4.46 17.75 -5.78
C THR A 271 5.12 18.74 -6.75
N LYS A 272 6.21 19.40 -6.35
CA LYS A 272 7.00 20.33 -7.20
C LYS A 272 7.75 19.63 -8.32
N GLN A 273 8.20 18.39 -8.13
CA GLN A 273 8.84 17.57 -9.19
C GLN A 273 8.04 17.55 -10.49
N ASN A 274 6.71 17.73 -10.41
CA ASN A 274 5.79 17.70 -11.53
C ASN A 274 5.64 19.06 -12.25
N LYS A 275 5.83 20.19 -11.55
CA LYS A 275 5.67 21.54 -12.16
C LYS A 275 6.76 21.87 -13.17
N LYS A 276 7.97 21.30 -13.04
CA LYS A 276 9.09 21.51 -13.98
C LYS A 276 8.89 20.89 -15.37
N LYS A 277 7.82 20.11 -15.60
CA LYS A 277 7.55 19.45 -16.89
C LYS A 277 6.32 20.00 -17.63
N PHE A 278 5.60 21.00 -17.09
CA PHE A 278 4.42 21.55 -17.74
C PHE A 278 4.82 22.61 -18.79
N ASN A 279 4.96 22.20 -20.05
CA ASN A 279 4.97 23.11 -21.20
C ASN A 279 3.54 23.17 -21.77
N PRO A 280 2.82 24.31 -21.71
CA PRO A 280 1.38 24.41 -22.00
C PRO A 280 0.99 24.17 -23.47
N ARG A 281 1.91 23.75 -24.34
CA ARG A 281 1.68 23.56 -25.78
C ARG A 281 1.19 22.18 -26.22
N LYS A 282 0.90 21.24 -25.30
CA LYS A 282 0.27 19.95 -25.66
C LYS A 282 -1.01 19.74 -24.86
N LYS A 283 -2.14 20.09 -25.48
CA LYS A 283 -3.47 19.60 -25.11
C LYS A 283 -3.55 18.14 -25.56
N ASP A 284 -3.17 17.21 -24.71
CA ASP A 284 -3.55 15.81 -24.91
C ASP A 284 -4.95 15.62 -24.29
N SER A 285 -5.96 16.12 -24.98
CA SER A 285 -7.36 15.81 -24.72
C SER A 285 -7.70 14.53 -25.48
N LEU A 286 -7.65 13.39 -24.82
CA LEU A 286 -8.23 12.15 -25.34
C LEU A 286 -9.07 11.48 -24.25
N ILE A 287 -10.36 11.49 -24.53
CA ILE A 287 -11.45 10.77 -23.87
C ILE A 287 -11.08 9.28 -23.86
N TYR A 288 -11.14 8.64 -22.70
CA TYR A 288 -11.20 7.18 -22.63
C TYR A 288 -12.53 6.79 -23.27
N SER A 289 -12.50 6.41 -24.53
CA SER A 289 -13.68 5.93 -25.25
C SER A 289 -14.04 4.53 -24.77
N ASP A 290 -15.30 4.36 -24.39
CA ASP A 290 -15.97 3.08 -24.18
C ASP A 290 -15.71 2.11 -25.33
N VAL A 291 -14.89 1.08 -25.10
CA VAL A 291 -15.02 -0.25 -25.71
C VAL A 291 -14.03 -1.20 -25.02
N GLY A 292 -14.58 -2.22 -24.37
CA GLY A 292 -13.81 -3.27 -23.72
C GLY A 292 -14.73 -4.19 -22.93
N THR A 293 -15.72 -4.74 -23.62
CA THR A 293 -16.67 -5.77 -23.21
C THR A 293 -16.14 -6.66 -22.09
N LEU A 294 -16.70 -6.48 -20.89
CA LEU A 294 -16.85 -7.56 -19.93
C LEU A 294 -17.80 -8.58 -20.59
N GLN A 295 -17.23 -9.63 -21.19
CA GLN A 295 -17.96 -10.89 -21.31
C GLN A 295 -17.33 -11.89 -20.36
N ALA A 296 -18.15 -12.26 -19.39
CA ALA A 296 -17.95 -13.40 -18.52
C ALA A 296 -17.95 -14.70 -19.34
N ILE A 297 -16.96 -15.55 -19.09
CA ILE A 297 -17.11 -17.00 -18.88
C ILE A 297 -16.16 -17.38 -17.75
#